data_AF-A0A7C1JFC2-F1
#
_entry.id   AF-A0A7C1JFC2-F1
#
_cell.length_a   1.000
_cell.length_b   1.000
_cell.length_c   1.000
_cell.angle_alpha   90.00
_cell.angle_beta   90.00
_cell.angle_gamma   90.00
#
_symmetry.space_group_name_H-M   'P 1'
#
loop_
_entity.id
_entity.type
_entity.pdbx_description
1 polymer ?
#
loop_
_entity_poly.entity_id
_entity_poly.type
_entity_poly.pdbx_seq_one_letter_code
_entity_poly.pdbx_strand_id
1 'polypeptide(L)'
;MQNRRLALLFSMLLILSTVLTGCMARPGQGDLAASAAPDSLVVDIPAIALVYDEQGQVSLKGVDLSALGIELDALARTPEQIALVRAAGVRSAFVDLGPSGLSIYANGKPMVTMDWNADTVQSLGAVLAIVGVDNADTLVKVLPLVRNMSLGVAFLFPGAGDNPTLVGPAPDRAALQASVQAAVSQVLGELGIPPFAAGLLGALGPLTIRYDAAGTATLEGLGMLAGFLPPDALAGLNLNAEQMDQVAELGIRSINVQTKPEGLAITLNGNPLPLIRWDSGQMTNLVQLGLDGGVLTVLTGADPESLEALRQLGKFAPILQTTPLNISVVFPE
;
A
#
# COMPACT_ATOMS: atom_id res chain seq x y z
N MET A 1 -1.83 51.08 -14.02
CA MET A 1 -1.61 49.92 -13.14
C MET A 1 -2.82 48.98 -13.03
N GLN A 2 -4.05 49.50 -13.18
CA GLN A 2 -5.31 48.72 -13.08
C GLN A 2 -5.44 47.61 -14.15
N ASN A 3 -5.06 47.89 -15.40
CA ASN A 3 -5.16 46.91 -16.50
C ASN A 3 -4.16 45.75 -16.38
N ARG A 4 -2.99 45.95 -15.75
CA ARG A 4 -2.01 44.87 -15.50
C ARG A 4 -2.47 43.92 -14.39
N ARG A 5 -3.13 44.45 -13.35
CA ARG A 5 -3.72 43.63 -12.28
C ARG A 5 -4.95 42.86 -12.78
N LEU A 6 -5.76 43.50 -13.64
CA LEU A 6 -6.90 42.85 -14.27
C LEU A 6 -6.48 41.73 -15.23
N ALA A 7 -5.43 41.96 -16.04
CA ALA A 7 -4.87 40.93 -16.92
C ALA A 7 -4.29 39.75 -16.14
N LEU A 8 -3.54 40.01 -15.06
CA LEU A 8 -3.04 38.96 -14.16
C LEU A 8 -4.17 38.14 -13.52
N LEU A 9 -5.22 38.80 -13.03
CA LEU A 9 -6.39 38.13 -12.46
C LEU A 9 -7.13 37.30 -13.51
N PHE A 10 -7.32 37.80 -14.73
CA PHE A 10 -7.96 37.05 -15.81
C PHE A 10 -7.12 35.85 -16.26
N SER A 11 -5.80 36.01 -16.40
CA SER A 11 -4.90 34.90 -16.71
C SER A 11 -4.92 33.84 -15.61
N MET A 12 -4.91 34.26 -14.34
CA MET A 12 -4.99 33.36 -13.19
C MET A 12 -6.35 32.64 -13.13
N LEU A 13 -7.46 33.34 -13.43
CA LEU A 13 -8.80 32.75 -13.47
C LEU A 13 -8.95 31.76 -14.63
N LEU A 14 -8.35 32.07 -15.78
CA LEU A 14 -8.33 31.18 -16.94
C LEU A 14 -7.55 29.90 -16.63
N ILE A 15 -6.35 30.02 -16.06
CA ILE A 15 -5.53 28.89 -15.62
C ILE A 15 -6.30 28.05 -14.59
N LEU A 16 -6.94 28.70 -13.61
CA LEU A 16 -7.73 27.99 -12.61
C LEU A 16 -8.91 27.24 -13.22
N SER A 17 -9.59 27.84 -14.21
CA SER A 17 -10.69 27.20 -14.94
C SER A 17 -10.26 26.00 -15.79
N THR A 18 -9.07 26.05 -16.40
CA THR A 18 -8.51 24.92 -17.17
C THR A 18 -7.94 23.83 -16.28
N VAL A 19 -7.45 24.16 -15.09
CA VAL A 19 -7.00 23.16 -14.11
C VAL A 19 -8.19 22.35 -13.57
N LEU A 20 -9.36 22.97 -13.45
CA LEU A 20 -10.59 22.30 -12.99
C LEU A 20 -11.11 21.22 -13.95
N THR A 21 -10.76 21.23 -15.24
CA THR A 21 -11.22 20.21 -16.21
C THR A 21 -10.46 18.88 -16.12
N GLY A 22 -9.23 18.89 -15.59
CA GLY A 22 -8.43 17.69 -15.29
C GLY A 22 -8.57 17.14 -13.88
N CYS A 23 -9.40 17.81 -13.09
CA CYS A 23 -9.77 17.37 -11.78
C CYS A 23 -11.11 16.64 -11.81
N MET A 24 -11.26 15.66 -10.94
CA MET A 24 -12.56 15.04 -10.66
C MET A 24 -12.88 15.11 -9.17
N ALA A 25 -14.18 15.08 -8.85
CA ALA A 25 -14.63 15.08 -7.46
C ALA A 25 -14.01 13.88 -6.73
N ARG A 26 -13.34 14.16 -5.60
CA ARG A 26 -12.77 13.14 -4.74
C ARG A 26 -13.75 12.85 -3.59
N PRO A 27 -14.06 11.58 -3.29
CA PRO A 27 -14.71 11.23 -2.03
C PRO A 27 -13.95 11.82 -0.83
N GLY A 28 -14.66 12.46 0.10
CA GLY A 28 -14.04 13.15 1.26
C GLY A 28 -13.35 14.48 0.94
N GLN A 29 -13.51 15.02 -0.28
CA GLN A 29 -13.04 16.37 -0.61
C GLN A 29 -13.74 17.43 0.25
N GLY A 30 -12.95 18.29 0.90
CA GLY A 30 -13.43 19.36 1.75
C GLY A 30 -13.45 19.00 3.24
N ASP A 31 -13.32 17.71 3.61
CA ASP A 31 -13.36 17.28 5.01
C ASP A 31 -12.14 17.79 5.80
N LEU A 32 -10.96 17.83 5.16
CA LEU A 32 -9.76 18.40 5.77
C LEU A 32 -9.92 19.91 5.98
N ALA A 33 -10.42 20.61 4.96
CA ALA A 33 -10.70 22.04 5.06
C ALA A 33 -11.77 22.38 6.11
N ALA A 34 -12.79 21.54 6.25
CA ALA A 34 -13.87 21.74 7.20
C ALA A 34 -13.47 21.45 8.66
N SER A 35 -12.51 20.53 8.87
CA SER A 35 -12.01 20.15 10.20
C SER A 35 -10.79 20.97 10.66
N ALA A 36 -10.21 21.76 9.77
CA ALA A 36 -9.07 22.62 10.02
C ALA A 36 -9.41 23.77 10.99
N ALA A 37 -8.45 24.15 11.84
CA ALA A 37 -8.58 25.36 12.65
C ALA A 37 -8.60 26.61 11.75
N PRO A 38 -9.27 27.72 12.13
CA PRO A 38 -9.43 28.90 11.28
C PRO A 38 -8.12 29.51 10.76
N ASP A 39 -7.03 29.37 11.52
CA ASP A 39 -5.72 29.92 11.18
C ASP A 39 -4.76 28.88 10.58
N SER A 40 -5.23 27.66 10.32
CA SER A 40 -4.39 26.58 9.78
C SER A 40 -4.42 26.57 8.25
N LEU A 41 -3.23 26.53 7.65
CA LEU A 41 -3.09 26.33 6.20
C LEU A 41 -3.23 24.83 5.90
N VAL A 42 -4.29 24.48 5.19
CA VAL A 42 -4.52 23.13 4.69
C VAL A 42 -4.65 23.11 3.17
N VAL A 43 -4.22 22.02 2.56
CA VAL A 43 -4.26 21.79 1.11
C VAL A 43 -5.19 20.62 0.85
N ASP A 44 -6.43 20.91 0.47
CA ASP A 44 -7.42 19.90 0.13
C ASP A 44 -7.81 20.03 -1.34
N ILE A 45 -7.17 19.22 -2.19
CA ILE A 45 -7.28 19.33 -3.64
C ILE A 45 -8.19 18.24 -4.23
N PRO A 46 -8.92 18.54 -5.32
CA PRO A 46 -9.63 17.51 -6.08
C PRO A 46 -8.70 16.40 -6.57
N ALA A 47 -9.28 15.27 -6.99
CA ALA A 47 -8.49 14.19 -7.56
C ALA A 47 -7.95 14.58 -8.96
N ILE A 48 -6.67 14.33 -9.20
CA ILE A 48 -6.03 14.47 -10.51
C ILE A 48 -6.41 13.25 -11.36
N ALA A 49 -7.04 13.45 -12.51
CA ALA A 49 -7.47 12.35 -13.37
C ALA A 49 -6.44 12.06 -14.48
N LEU A 50 -5.68 10.98 -14.30
CA LEU A 50 -4.81 10.37 -15.30
C LEU A 50 -5.65 9.43 -16.18
N VAL A 51 -5.66 9.63 -17.49
CA VAL A 51 -6.41 8.84 -18.46
C VAL A 51 -5.45 8.05 -19.33
N TYR A 52 -5.56 6.73 -19.28
CA TYR A 52 -4.82 5.80 -20.13
C TYR A 52 -5.61 5.44 -21.38
N ASP A 53 -4.94 5.46 -22.53
CA ASP A 53 -5.47 4.90 -23.76
C ASP A 53 -5.13 3.40 -23.93
N GLU A 54 -5.52 2.81 -25.06
CA GLU A 54 -5.27 1.39 -25.34
C GLU A 54 -3.79 1.08 -25.58
N GLN A 55 -2.99 2.09 -25.91
CA GLN A 55 -1.56 1.98 -26.13
C GLN A 55 -0.76 2.19 -24.84
N GLY A 56 -1.44 2.54 -23.74
CA GLY A 56 -0.83 2.84 -22.45
C GLY A 56 -0.21 4.23 -22.36
N GLN A 57 -0.51 5.11 -23.31
CA GLN A 57 -0.21 6.52 -23.17
C GLN A 57 -1.13 7.15 -22.15
N VAL A 58 -0.58 8.08 -21.37
CA VAL A 58 -1.28 8.75 -20.28
C VAL A 58 -1.45 10.23 -20.58
N SER A 59 -2.62 10.75 -20.25
CA SER A 59 -2.95 12.17 -20.38
C SER A 59 -3.69 12.65 -19.14
N LEU A 60 -3.75 13.96 -18.92
CA LEU A 60 -4.70 14.53 -17.96
C LEU A 60 -6.05 14.75 -18.65
N LYS A 61 -7.13 14.39 -17.96
CA LYS A 61 -8.49 14.61 -18.49
C LYS A 61 -8.65 16.10 -18.86
N GLY A 62 -8.85 16.43 -20.14
CA GLY A 62 -9.10 17.82 -20.56
C GLY A 62 -7.98 18.83 -20.30
N VAL A 63 -6.73 18.41 -20.11
CA VAL A 63 -5.55 19.30 -20.01
C VAL A 63 -4.42 18.78 -20.89
N ASP A 64 -3.90 19.63 -21.77
CA ASP A 64 -2.68 19.35 -22.51
C ASP A 64 -1.46 19.78 -21.68
N LEU A 65 -0.79 18.80 -21.06
CA LEU A 65 0.38 19.03 -20.21
C LEU A 65 1.65 19.35 -20.98
N SER A 66 1.73 18.98 -22.26
CA SER A 66 2.89 19.30 -23.09
C SER A 66 3.06 20.82 -23.23
N ALA A 67 1.94 21.55 -23.22
CA ALA A 67 1.92 23.02 -23.19
C ALA A 67 2.46 23.62 -21.87
N LEU A 68 2.53 22.84 -20.79
CA LEU A 68 3.10 23.22 -19.48
C LEU A 68 4.53 22.68 -19.28
N GLY A 69 5.11 21.98 -20.27
CA GLY A 69 6.44 21.36 -20.18
C GLY A 69 6.52 20.20 -19.19
N ILE A 70 5.37 19.57 -18.88
CA ILE A 70 5.30 18.41 -17.98
C ILE A 70 5.18 17.16 -18.85
N GLU A 71 6.24 16.35 -18.88
CA GLU A 71 6.25 15.06 -19.56
C GLU A 71 5.71 13.97 -18.63
N LEU A 72 4.84 13.10 -19.15
CA LEU A 72 4.27 11.97 -18.40
C LEU A 72 4.84 10.62 -18.83
N ASP A 73 5.92 10.59 -19.62
CA ASP A 73 6.48 9.36 -20.19
C ASP A 73 6.83 8.31 -19.13
N ALA A 74 7.26 8.73 -17.94
CA ALA A 74 7.54 7.82 -16.82
C ALA A 74 6.28 7.09 -16.29
N LEU A 75 5.10 7.65 -16.55
CA LEU A 75 3.80 7.09 -16.17
C LEU A 75 3.16 6.28 -17.31
N ALA A 76 3.72 6.33 -18.53
CA ALA A 76 3.26 5.52 -19.65
C ALA A 76 3.42 4.02 -19.32
N ARG A 77 2.54 3.21 -19.89
CA ARG A 77 2.50 1.76 -19.70
C ARG A 77 2.49 1.05 -21.04
N THR A 78 2.79 -0.24 -21.02
CA THR A 78 2.73 -1.03 -22.25
C THR A 78 1.27 -1.39 -22.57
N PRO A 79 0.93 -1.60 -23.85
CA PRO A 79 -0.39 -2.08 -24.24
C PRO A 79 -0.79 -3.38 -23.53
N GLU A 80 0.17 -4.27 -23.26
CA GLU A 80 -0.05 -5.53 -22.55
C GLU A 80 -0.46 -5.29 -21.09
N GLN A 81 0.16 -4.32 -20.40
CA GLN A 81 -0.21 -3.94 -19.04
C GLN A 81 -1.64 -3.37 -18.99
N ILE A 82 -2.02 -2.52 -19.96
CA ILE A 82 -3.38 -1.99 -20.05
C ILE A 82 -4.39 -3.10 -20.39
N ALA A 83 -4.04 -4.01 -21.29
CA ALA A 83 -4.89 -5.14 -21.64
C ALA A 83 -5.15 -6.06 -20.44
N LEU A 84 -4.14 -6.29 -19.58
CA LEU A 84 -4.28 -7.07 -18.35
C LEU A 84 -5.28 -6.43 -17.38
N VAL A 85 -5.13 -5.13 -17.11
CA VAL A 85 -6.05 -4.37 -16.24
C VAL A 85 -7.48 -4.41 -16.77
N ARG A 86 -7.65 -4.27 -18.09
CA ARG A 86 -8.97 -4.38 -18.74
C ARG A 86 -9.55 -5.78 -18.67
N ALA A 87 -8.73 -6.82 -18.86
CA ALA A 87 -9.16 -8.22 -18.79
C ALA A 87 -9.66 -8.58 -17.38
N ALA A 88 -9.07 -7.98 -16.35
CA ALA A 88 -9.54 -8.07 -14.96
C ALA A 88 -10.83 -7.25 -14.69
N GLY A 89 -11.38 -6.59 -15.69
CA GLY A 89 -12.57 -5.74 -15.57
C GLY A 89 -12.31 -4.44 -14.80
N VAL A 90 -11.06 -4.06 -14.59
CA VAL A 90 -10.71 -2.82 -13.90
C VAL A 90 -10.84 -1.64 -14.86
N ARG A 91 -11.65 -0.67 -14.45
CA ARG A 91 -11.99 0.53 -15.21
C ARG A 91 -11.40 1.77 -14.58
N SER A 92 -11.17 1.75 -13.28
CA SER A 92 -10.52 2.84 -12.56
C SER A 92 -9.70 2.30 -11.40
N ALA A 93 -8.59 2.96 -11.12
CA ALA A 93 -7.91 2.86 -9.84
C ALA A 93 -7.81 4.25 -9.21
N PHE A 94 -7.69 4.30 -7.89
CA PHE A 94 -7.67 5.57 -7.17
C PHE A 94 -6.68 5.47 -6.00
N VAL A 95 -5.77 6.43 -5.93
CA VAL A 95 -4.82 6.59 -4.83
C VAL A 95 -5.23 7.83 -4.06
N ASP A 96 -5.55 7.66 -2.79
CA ASP A 96 -5.88 8.73 -1.86
C ASP A 96 -4.80 8.83 -0.79
N LEU A 97 -4.22 10.02 -0.65
CA LEU A 97 -3.19 10.34 0.31
C LEU A 97 -3.70 11.46 1.21
N GLY A 98 -3.65 11.26 2.53
CA GLY A 98 -4.10 12.28 3.47
C GLY A 98 -3.50 12.14 4.87
N PRO A 99 -3.98 12.97 5.81
CA PRO A 99 -3.43 13.02 7.18
C PRO A 99 -3.59 11.72 7.96
N SER A 100 -4.61 10.92 7.63
CA SER A 100 -4.88 9.64 8.28
C SER A 100 -4.20 8.44 7.62
N GLY A 101 -3.70 8.58 6.39
CA GLY A 101 -3.15 7.42 5.69
C GLY A 101 -3.00 7.55 4.17
N LEU A 102 -2.63 6.41 3.58
CA LEU A 102 -2.70 6.14 2.14
C LEU A 102 -3.76 5.06 1.89
N SER A 103 -4.63 5.26 0.91
CA SER A 103 -5.54 4.22 0.43
C SER A 103 -5.44 4.07 -1.09
N ILE A 104 -5.43 2.82 -1.55
CA ILE A 104 -5.44 2.45 -2.97
C ILE A 104 -6.70 1.64 -3.24
N TYR A 105 -7.45 2.02 -4.26
CA TYR A 105 -8.68 1.37 -4.68
C TYR A 105 -8.60 0.95 -6.15
N ALA A 106 -9.34 -0.10 -6.50
CA ALA A 106 -9.66 -0.44 -7.88
C ALA A 106 -11.17 -0.67 -8.00
N ASN A 107 -11.83 0.01 -8.94
CA ASN A 107 -13.29 0.02 -9.10
C ASN A 107 -14.04 0.28 -7.77
N GLY A 108 -13.51 1.20 -6.95
CA GLY A 108 -14.06 1.52 -5.63
C GLY A 108 -13.80 0.48 -4.54
N LYS A 109 -13.15 -0.65 -4.84
CA LYS A 109 -12.80 -1.67 -3.84
C LYS A 109 -11.41 -1.37 -3.26
N PRO A 110 -11.25 -1.34 -1.92
CA PRO A 110 -9.96 -1.05 -1.30
C PRO A 110 -9.01 -2.22 -1.55
N MET A 111 -7.80 -1.93 -1.99
CA MET A 111 -6.71 -2.90 -2.22
C MET A 111 -5.60 -2.77 -1.18
N VAL A 112 -5.22 -1.54 -0.87
CA VAL A 112 -4.20 -1.24 0.15
C VAL A 112 -4.72 -0.10 0.98
N THR A 113 -4.63 -0.21 2.30
CA THR A 113 -4.85 0.92 3.19
C THR A 113 -3.74 0.91 4.22
N MET A 114 -3.03 2.01 4.35
CA MET A 114 -2.02 2.23 5.37
C MET A 114 -2.48 3.38 6.25
N ASP A 115 -2.79 3.08 7.50
CA ASP A 115 -3.16 4.10 8.48
C ASP A 115 -1.90 4.61 9.18
N TRP A 116 -1.82 5.92 9.35
CA TRP A 116 -0.74 6.53 10.10
C TRP A 116 -1.20 7.64 11.02
N ASN A 117 -0.34 7.95 11.98
CA ASN A 117 -0.46 9.10 12.86
C ASN A 117 0.88 9.87 12.81
N ALA A 118 1.00 10.92 13.63
CA ALA A 118 2.21 11.75 13.65
C ALA A 118 3.49 10.93 13.90
N ASP A 119 3.43 9.94 14.79
CA ASP A 119 4.57 9.11 15.20
C ASP A 119 4.95 8.09 14.12
N THR A 120 3.97 7.43 13.52
CA THR A 120 4.22 6.41 12.49
C THR A 120 4.62 7.02 11.15
N VAL A 121 4.15 8.24 10.80
CA VAL A 121 4.65 8.99 9.64
C VAL A 121 6.11 9.38 9.82
N GLN A 122 6.50 9.84 11.01
CA GLN A 122 7.89 10.18 11.29
C GLN A 122 8.80 8.95 11.20
N SER A 123 8.33 7.82 11.75
CA SER A 123 9.03 6.54 11.66
C SER A 123 9.15 6.04 10.22
N LEU A 124 8.11 6.18 9.40
CA LEU A 124 8.14 5.84 7.99
C LEU A 124 9.25 6.59 7.24
N GLY A 125 9.44 7.88 7.51
CA GLY A 125 10.52 8.66 6.89
C GLY A 125 11.91 8.09 7.19
N ALA A 126 12.14 7.67 8.44
CA ALA A 126 13.39 7.01 8.82
C ALA A 126 13.56 5.66 8.13
N VAL A 127 12.48 4.89 7.94
CA VAL A 127 12.52 3.60 7.26
C VAL A 127 12.73 3.74 5.76
N LEU A 128 12.13 4.72 5.10
CA LEU A 128 12.32 4.93 3.66
C LEU A 128 13.78 5.26 3.32
N ALA A 129 14.48 5.99 4.19
CA ALA A 129 15.91 6.24 4.06
C ALA A 129 16.74 4.96 4.22
N ILE A 130 16.27 4.02 5.06
CA ILE A 130 16.90 2.73 5.27
C ILE A 130 16.66 1.80 4.06
N VAL A 131 15.44 1.67 3.56
CA VAL A 131 15.10 0.67 2.53
C VAL A 131 15.64 1.03 1.13
N GLY A 132 16.30 2.19 0.98
CA GLY A 132 16.91 2.59 -0.29
C GLY A 132 15.89 2.86 -1.39
N VAL A 133 14.70 3.33 -1.02
CA VAL A 133 13.64 3.66 -1.99
C VAL A 133 14.11 4.78 -2.91
N ASP A 134 13.99 4.60 -4.22
CA ASP A 134 14.29 5.64 -5.19
C ASP A 134 13.52 6.93 -4.84
N ASN A 135 14.24 8.05 -4.77
CA ASN A 135 13.71 9.35 -4.33
C ASN A 135 13.22 9.41 -2.87
N ALA A 136 13.72 8.54 -1.98
CA ALA A 136 13.44 8.60 -0.54
C ALA A 136 13.61 10.00 0.04
N ASP A 137 14.67 10.73 -0.35
CA ASP A 137 14.90 12.12 0.07
C ASP A 137 13.76 13.07 -0.28
N THR A 138 13.14 12.88 -1.44
CA THR A 138 11.98 13.66 -1.88
C THR A 138 10.74 13.28 -1.09
N LEU A 139 10.52 11.97 -0.88
CA LEU A 139 9.40 11.48 -0.08
C LEU A 139 9.49 12.00 1.36
N VAL A 140 10.66 11.94 2.00
CA VAL A 140 10.90 12.47 3.35
C VAL A 140 10.57 13.96 3.45
N LYS A 141 10.82 14.75 2.40
CA LYS A 141 10.46 16.17 2.36
C LYS A 141 8.96 16.42 2.22
N VAL A 142 8.22 15.48 1.62
CA VAL A 142 6.77 15.56 1.43
C VAL A 142 6.01 15.02 2.65
N LEU A 143 6.57 14.10 3.44
CA LEU A 143 5.90 13.53 4.61
C LEU A 143 5.39 14.57 5.62
N PRO A 144 6.10 15.66 5.94
CA PRO A 144 5.55 16.71 6.81
C PRO A 144 4.30 17.38 6.23
N LEU A 145 4.19 17.45 4.89
CA LEU A 145 3.06 18.08 4.20
C LEU A 145 1.81 17.22 4.28
N VAL A 146 1.94 15.88 4.31
CA VAL A 146 0.77 14.97 4.34
C VAL A 146 -0.11 15.16 5.58
N ARG A 147 0.41 15.79 6.65
CA ARG A 147 -0.37 16.11 7.86
C ARG A 147 -1.44 17.18 7.61
N ASN A 148 -1.18 18.09 6.69
CA ASN A 148 -2.06 19.22 6.36
C ASN A 148 -2.48 19.20 4.88
N MET A 149 -2.28 18.08 4.19
CA MET A 149 -2.56 17.94 2.77
C MET A 149 -3.34 16.66 2.52
N SER A 150 -4.35 16.76 1.66
CA SER A 150 -5.04 15.62 1.09
C SER A 150 -5.03 15.72 -0.43
N LEU A 151 -4.47 14.68 -1.08
CA LEU A 151 -4.30 14.57 -2.52
C LEU A 151 -4.91 13.25 -3.01
N GLY A 152 -5.66 13.32 -4.11
CA GLY A 152 -6.14 12.13 -4.82
C GLY A 152 -5.56 12.05 -6.24
N VAL A 153 -5.25 10.84 -6.70
CA VAL A 153 -4.92 10.56 -8.10
C VAL A 153 -5.83 9.44 -8.60
N ALA A 154 -6.66 9.74 -9.59
CA ALA A 154 -7.53 8.78 -10.25
C ALA A 154 -6.89 8.33 -11.57
N PHE A 155 -6.77 7.03 -11.74
CA PHE A 155 -6.25 6.37 -12.93
C PHE A 155 -7.45 5.79 -13.67
N LEU A 156 -7.75 6.33 -14.84
CA LEU A 156 -8.89 5.95 -15.67
C LEU A 156 -8.38 5.09 -16.82
N PHE A 157 -8.86 3.86 -16.90
CA PHE A 157 -8.48 2.91 -17.94
C PHE A 157 -9.50 2.94 -19.10
N PRO A 158 -9.16 2.42 -20.29
CA PRO A 158 -10.10 2.40 -21.40
C PRO A 158 -11.43 1.75 -21.01
N GLY A 159 -12.52 2.53 -21.15
CA GLY A 159 -13.87 2.12 -20.75
C GLY A 159 -14.34 2.61 -19.36
N ALA A 160 -13.58 3.47 -18.67
CA ALA A 160 -13.93 4.04 -17.36
C ALA A 160 -15.26 4.81 -17.31
N GLY A 161 -15.74 5.33 -18.45
CA GLY A 161 -16.84 6.29 -18.48
C GLY A 161 -16.45 7.62 -17.83
N ASP A 162 -17.40 8.55 -17.75
CA ASP A 162 -17.10 9.91 -17.27
C ASP A 162 -17.04 10.05 -15.75
N ASN A 163 -17.78 9.21 -15.02
CA ASN A 163 -17.94 9.24 -13.57
C ASN A 163 -17.67 7.85 -12.96
N PRO A 164 -16.41 7.39 -12.96
CA PRO A 164 -16.07 6.10 -12.37
C PRO A 164 -16.18 6.15 -10.84
N THR A 165 -16.54 5.01 -10.23
CA THR A 165 -16.55 4.87 -8.78
C THR A 165 -15.12 4.78 -8.24
N LEU A 166 -14.62 5.88 -7.67
CA LEU A 166 -13.28 5.94 -7.09
C LEU A 166 -13.19 5.24 -5.72
N VAL A 167 -14.20 5.45 -4.87
CA VAL A 167 -14.37 4.79 -3.57
C VAL A 167 -15.78 4.22 -3.51
N GLY A 168 -15.88 2.92 -3.26
CA GLY A 168 -17.15 2.21 -3.14
C GLY A 168 -17.79 2.39 -1.77
N PRO A 169 -19.00 1.84 -1.57
CA PRO A 169 -19.62 1.82 -0.26
C PRO A 169 -18.73 1.08 0.77
N ALA A 170 -18.91 1.41 2.05
CA ALA A 170 -18.26 0.70 3.13
C ALA A 170 -18.55 -0.81 3.01
N PRO A 171 -17.52 -1.67 3.05
CA PRO A 171 -17.73 -3.10 2.88
C PRO A 171 -18.42 -3.71 4.10
N ASP A 172 -19.21 -4.76 3.86
CA ASP A 172 -19.79 -5.57 4.91
C ASP A 172 -18.70 -6.40 5.58
N ARG A 173 -18.19 -5.89 6.71
CA ARG A 173 -17.11 -6.53 7.47
C ARG A 173 -17.51 -7.89 8.04
N ALA A 174 -18.79 -8.09 8.39
CA ALA A 174 -19.26 -9.36 8.92
C ALA A 174 -19.25 -10.44 7.82
N ALA A 175 -19.72 -10.09 6.62
CA ALA A 175 -19.64 -10.98 5.46
C ALA A 175 -18.20 -11.29 5.06
N LEU A 176 -17.30 -10.29 5.10
CA LEU A 176 -15.88 -10.49 4.81
C LEU A 176 -15.23 -11.43 5.83
N GLN A 177 -15.48 -11.23 7.12
CA GLN A 177 -14.94 -12.09 8.16
C GLN A 177 -15.39 -13.55 7.98
N ALA A 178 -16.67 -13.77 7.67
CA ALA A 178 -17.18 -15.10 7.36
C ALA A 178 -16.49 -15.72 6.12
N SER A 179 -16.24 -14.93 5.08
CA SER A 179 -15.53 -15.40 3.88
C SER A 179 -14.07 -15.79 4.16
N VAL A 180 -13.37 -15.01 4.99
CA VAL A 180 -11.99 -15.30 5.42
C VAL A 180 -11.96 -16.60 6.21
N GLN A 181 -12.91 -16.80 7.12
CA GLN A 181 -13.00 -18.00 7.94
C GLN A 181 -13.25 -19.27 7.11
N ALA A 182 -14.07 -19.17 6.07
CA ALA A 182 -14.27 -20.26 5.11
C ALA A 182 -12.98 -20.56 4.30
N ALA A 183 -12.25 -19.52 3.88
CA ALA A 183 -11.01 -19.66 3.13
C ALA A 183 -9.90 -20.33 3.94
N VAL A 184 -9.85 -20.12 5.27
CA VAL A 184 -8.85 -20.78 6.15
C VAL A 184 -8.88 -22.30 6.01
N SER A 185 -10.07 -22.92 6.00
CA SER A 185 -10.17 -24.38 5.87
C SER A 185 -9.63 -24.89 4.54
N GLN A 186 -9.82 -24.12 3.46
CA GLN A 186 -9.28 -24.46 2.15
C GLN A 186 -7.75 -24.37 2.15
N VAL A 187 -7.19 -23.25 2.63
CA VAL A 187 -5.73 -23.04 2.66
C VAL A 187 -5.04 -24.09 3.52
N LEU A 188 -5.60 -24.45 4.68
CA LEU A 188 -5.04 -25.51 5.52
C LEU A 188 -5.07 -26.88 4.84
N GLY A 189 -6.16 -27.18 4.12
CA GLY A 189 -6.27 -28.41 3.33
C GLY A 189 -5.22 -28.50 2.23
N GLU A 190 -4.97 -27.40 1.51
CA GLU A 190 -3.92 -27.30 0.48
C GLU A 190 -2.52 -27.50 1.05
N LEU A 191 -2.28 -27.04 2.29
CA LEU A 191 -1.02 -27.24 3.01
C LEU A 191 -0.90 -28.61 3.68
N GLY A 192 -1.93 -29.45 3.61
CA GLY A 192 -1.98 -30.73 4.32
C GLY A 192 -1.99 -30.57 5.85
N ILE A 193 -2.31 -29.38 6.35
CA ILE A 193 -2.36 -29.07 7.79
C ILE A 193 -3.74 -29.49 8.30
N PRO A 194 -3.82 -30.37 9.31
CA PRO A 194 -5.10 -30.79 9.82
C PRO A 194 -5.83 -29.63 10.52
N PRO A 195 -7.18 -29.54 10.44
CA PRO A 195 -7.93 -28.36 10.92
C PRO A 195 -7.70 -28.01 12.38
N PHE A 196 -7.42 -29.01 13.23
CA PHE A 196 -7.13 -28.79 14.65
C PHE A 196 -5.80 -28.05 14.89
N ALA A 197 -4.85 -28.13 13.96
CA ALA A 197 -3.56 -27.47 14.09
C ALA A 197 -3.63 -25.95 13.92
N ALA A 198 -4.68 -25.42 13.29
CA ALA A 198 -4.92 -23.98 13.22
C ALA A 198 -5.19 -23.37 14.60
N GLY A 199 -5.87 -24.10 15.48
CA GLY A 199 -6.06 -23.71 16.88
C GLY A 199 -4.75 -23.66 17.66
N LEU A 200 -3.76 -24.48 17.28
CA LEU A 200 -2.44 -24.46 17.89
C LEU A 200 -1.64 -23.21 17.49
N LEU A 201 -1.80 -22.73 16.25
CA LEU A 201 -1.17 -21.48 15.80
C LEU A 201 -1.68 -20.28 16.60
N GLY A 202 -2.99 -20.22 16.89
CA GLY A 202 -3.57 -19.18 17.72
C GLY A 202 -3.18 -19.25 19.21
N ALA A 203 -2.63 -20.38 19.66
CA ALA A 203 -2.13 -20.58 21.02
C ALA A 203 -0.61 -20.29 21.14
N LEU A 204 0.06 -19.95 20.03
CA LEU A 204 1.47 -19.57 20.06
C LEU A 204 1.64 -18.26 20.83
N GLY A 205 2.64 -18.25 21.73
CA GLY A 205 3.13 -17.01 22.30
C GLY A 205 3.96 -16.22 21.28
N PRO A 206 4.59 -15.11 21.71
CA PRO A 206 5.53 -14.38 20.88
C PRO A 206 6.65 -15.30 20.35
N LEU A 207 6.85 -15.29 19.04
CA LEU A 207 7.92 -16.00 18.37
C LEU A 207 9.11 -15.05 18.20
N THR A 208 10.33 -15.54 18.42
CA THR A 208 11.55 -14.76 18.17
C THR A 208 12.48 -15.51 17.23
N ILE A 209 12.73 -14.96 16.05
CA ILE A 209 13.80 -15.38 15.14
C ILE A 209 15.04 -14.58 15.50
N ARG A 210 16.12 -15.25 15.87
CA ARG A 210 17.40 -14.62 16.21
C ARG A 210 18.48 -15.09 15.27
N TYR A 211 19.14 -14.14 14.62
CA TYR A 211 20.29 -14.39 13.77
C TYR A 211 21.60 -14.28 14.57
N ASP A 212 22.54 -15.16 14.28
CA ASP A 212 23.94 -14.98 14.69
C ASP A 212 24.74 -14.22 13.63
N ALA A 213 26.03 -13.95 13.93
CA ALA A 213 26.93 -13.25 13.01
C ALA A 213 27.20 -14.00 11.69
N ALA A 214 26.89 -15.30 11.62
CA ALA A 214 27.01 -16.11 10.40
C ALA A 214 25.70 -16.14 9.60
N GLY A 215 24.64 -15.46 10.06
CA GLY A 215 23.31 -15.47 9.43
C GLY A 215 22.50 -16.73 9.73
N THR A 216 22.89 -17.53 10.72
CA THR A 216 22.13 -18.72 11.12
C THR A 216 20.94 -18.29 11.98
N ALA A 217 19.73 -18.68 11.56
CA ALA A 217 18.49 -18.39 12.26
C ALA A 217 18.23 -19.42 13.38
N THR A 218 17.83 -18.93 14.55
CA THR A 218 17.24 -19.73 15.62
C THR A 218 15.83 -19.24 15.90
N LEU A 219 14.88 -20.15 16.17
CA LEU A 219 13.49 -19.82 16.44
C LEU A 219 13.11 -20.18 17.88
N GLU A 220 12.77 -19.17 18.65
CA GLU A 220 12.28 -19.25 20.03
C GLU A 220 10.74 -19.05 20.06
N GLY A 221 10.07 -19.55 21.11
CA GLY A 221 8.64 -19.30 21.36
C GLY A 221 7.67 -20.37 20.83
N LEU A 222 8.16 -21.41 20.15
CA LEU A 222 7.34 -22.52 19.65
C LEU A 222 6.81 -23.47 20.74
N GLY A 223 7.36 -23.41 21.96
CA GLY A 223 6.97 -24.29 23.06
C GLY A 223 7.05 -25.77 22.66
N MET A 224 5.97 -26.53 22.95
CA MET A 224 5.90 -27.95 22.62
C MET A 224 5.88 -28.23 21.10
N LEU A 225 5.59 -27.23 20.26
CA LEU A 225 5.58 -27.42 18.80
C LEU A 225 6.99 -27.59 18.21
N ALA A 226 8.04 -27.16 18.93
CA ALA A 226 9.42 -27.30 18.48
C ALA A 226 9.81 -28.76 18.18
N GLY A 227 9.28 -29.72 18.95
CA GLY A 227 9.55 -31.15 18.74
C GLY A 227 8.88 -31.78 17.52
N PHE A 228 7.97 -31.04 16.86
CA PHE A 228 7.31 -31.48 15.63
C PHE A 228 7.94 -30.89 14.37
N LEU A 229 8.88 -29.95 14.50
CA LEU A 229 9.59 -29.39 13.36
C LEU A 229 10.69 -30.34 12.89
N PRO A 230 10.80 -30.60 11.58
CA PRO A 230 11.93 -31.33 11.05
C PRO A 230 13.23 -30.54 11.30
N PRO A 231 14.39 -31.21 11.42
CA PRO A 231 15.67 -30.57 11.79
C PRO A 231 16.10 -29.44 10.87
N ASP A 232 15.67 -29.46 9.61
CA ASP A 232 15.96 -28.52 8.55
C ASP A 232 14.82 -27.49 8.32
N ALA A 233 13.76 -27.50 9.12
CA ALA A 233 12.60 -26.61 8.97
C ALA A 233 12.97 -25.11 8.93
N LEU A 234 14.07 -24.74 9.60
CA LEU A 234 14.53 -23.36 9.73
C LEU A 234 15.66 -23.02 8.75
N ALA A 235 16.17 -23.98 7.98
CA ALA A 235 17.30 -23.75 7.07
C ALA A 235 16.99 -22.69 6.01
N GLY A 236 15.73 -22.60 5.58
CA GLY A 236 15.25 -21.57 4.65
C GLY A 236 15.14 -20.17 5.24
N LEU A 237 15.29 -20.01 6.56
CA LEU A 237 15.35 -18.71 7.22
C LEU A 237 16.78 -18.16 7.31
N ASN A 238 17.81 -19.00 7.10
CA ASN A 238 19.20 -18.53 7.18
C ASN A 238 19.45 -17.44 6.13
N LEU A 239 20.15 -16.39 6.55
CA LEU A 239 20.59 -15.31 5.69
C LEU A 239 22.03 -15.55 5.26
N ASN A 240 22.36 -15.22 4.01
CA ASN A 240 23.73 -15.24 3.54
C ASN A 240 24.50 -13.99 4.02
N ALA A 241 25.82 -13.98 3.83
CA ALA A 241 26.68 -12.88 4.29
C ALA A 241 26.28 -11.52 3.68
N GLU A 242 25.92 -11.48 2.40
CA GLU A 242 25.49 -10.25 1.73
C GLU A 242 24.19 -9.69 2.31
N GLN A 243 23.23 -10.55 2.64
CA GLN A 243 21.99 -10.16 3.31
C GLN A 243 22.25 -9.66 4.74
N MET A 244 23.18 -10.29 5.46
CA MET A 244 23.58 -9.83 6.80
C MET A 244 24.28 -8.47 6.74
N ASP A 245 25.18 -8.28 5.78
CA ASP A 245 25.86 -7.00 5.54
C ASP A 245 24.84 -5.92 5.17
N GLN A 246 23.87 -6.22 4.31
CA GLN A 246 22.79 -5.30 3.95
C GLN A 246 21.98 -4.90 5.19
N VAL A 247 21.50 -5.87 5.98
CA VAL A 247 20.74 -5.59 7.21
C VAL A 247 21.53 -4.69 8.18
N ALA A 248 22.83 -4.95 8.33
CA ALA A 248 23.73 -4.16 9.16
C ALA A 248 23.97 -2.74 8.61
N GLU A 249 24.20 -2.60 7.30
CA GLU A 249 24.34 -1.31 6.60
C GLU A 249 23.06 -0.45 6.76
N LEU A 250 21.91 -1.12 6.69
CA LEU A 250 20.60 -0.54 6.92
C LEU A 250 20.32 -0.21 8.39
N GLY A 251 21.21 -0.57 9.32
CA GLY A 251 21.07 -0.32 10.75
C GLY A 251 19.87 -1.04 11.36
N ILE A 252 19.41 -2.13 10.75
CA ILE A 252 18.26 -2.90 11.21
C ILE A 252 18.73 -3.86 12.31
N ARG A 253 18.28 -3.61 13.55
CA ARG A 253 18.57 -4.43 14.73
C ARG A 253 17.41 -5.35 15.08
N SER A 254 16.18 -4.87 14.88
CA SER A 254 14.99 -5.66 15.17
C SER A 254 13.82 -5.30 14.28
N ILE A 255 13.06 -6.30 13.85
CA ILE A 255 11.75 -6.14 13.21
C ILE A 255 10.73 -6.86 14.08
N ASN A 256 9.62 -6.22 14.42
CA ASN A 256 8.48 -6.92 14.99
C ASN A 256 7.29 -6.84 14.05
N VAL A 257 6.64 -7.96 13.81
CA VAL A 257 5.44 -8.09 12.98
C VAL A 257 4.34 -8.70 13.82
N GLN A 258 3.24 -7.97 13.96
CA GLN A 258 2.08 -8.39 14.72
C GLN A 258 0.82 -8.36 13.86
N THR A 259 0.08 -9.46 13.84
CA THR A 259 -1.25 -9.50 13.22
C THR A 259 -2.29 -9.01 14.23
N LYS A 260 -3.23 -8.19 13.76
CA LYS A 260 -4.35 -7.64 14.51
C LYS A 260 -5.65 -7.89 13.75
N PRO A 261 -6.82 -7.86 14.40
CA PRO A 261 -8.10 -7.97 13.71
C PRO A 261 -8.23 -6.98 12.54
N GLU A 262 -7.76 -5.74 12.74
CA GLU A 262 -7.84 -4.66 11.76
C GLU A 262 -6.74 -4.70 10.67
N GLY A 263 -5.56 -5.27 10.95
CA GLY A 263 -4.42 -5.19 10.05
C GLY A 263 -3.10 -5.76 10.59
N LEU A 264 -2.02 -5.47 9.87
CA LEU A 264 -0.65 -5.83 10.20
C LEU A 264 0.08 -4.63 10.80
N ALA A 265 0.52 -4.76 12.06
CA ALA A 265 1.36 -3.78 12.73
C ALA A 265 2.83 -4.21 12.61
N ILE A 266 3.69 -3.29 12.18
CA ILE A 266 5.12 -3.53 12.05
C ILE A 266 5.86 -2.51 12.90
N THR A 267 6.91 -2.93 13.60
CA THR A 267 7.88 -2.01 14.20
C THR A 267 9.27 -2.33 13.70
N LEU A 268 10.04 -1.29 13.40
CA LEU A 268 11.44 -1.39 12.99
C LEU A 268 12.30 -0.68 14.04
N ASN A 269 13.23 -1.39 14.66
CA ASN A 269 14.09 -0.87 15.74
C ASN A 269 13.29 -0.25 16.89
N GLY A 270 12.11 -0.81 17.19
CA GLY A 270 11.16 -0.30 18.20
C GLY A 270 10.28 0.86 17.74
N ASN A 271 10.48 1.39 16.52
CA ASN A 271 9.66 2.47 15.98
C ASN A 271 8.46 1.89 15.20
N PRO A 272 7.22 2.26 15.54
CA PRO A 272 6.04 1.75 14.85
C PRO A 272 5.91 2.32 13.44
N LEU A 273 5.61 1.45 12.47
CA LEU A 273 5.31 1.82 11.09
C LEU A 273 3.80 1.99 10.90
N PRO A 274 3.36 2.58 9.76
CA PRO A 274 1.95 2.62 9.41
C PRO A 274 1.29 1.24 9.47
N LEU A 275 0.05 1.19 9.97
CA LEU A 275 -0.73 -0.04 10.05
C LEU A 275 -1.24 -0.40 8.66
N ILE A 276 -0.91 -1.57 8.15
CA ILE A 276 -1.46 -2.08 6.88
C ILE A 276 -2.80 -2.75 7.18
N ARG A 277 -3.92 -2.15 6.76
CA ARG A 277 -5.25 -2.70 7.05
C ARG A 277 -5.61 -3.86 6.13
N TRP A 278 -6.46 -4.76 6.65
CA TRP A 278 -7.02 -5.87 5.88
C TRP A 278 -8.47 -6.22 6.20
N ASP A 279 -9.13 -5.47 7.09
CA ASP A 279 -10.46 -5.74 7.62
C ASP A 279 -11.62 -5.34 6.70
N SER A 280 -11.29 -4.84 5.51
CA SER A 280 -12.22 -4.29 4.53
C SER A 280 -12.07 -4.97 3.16
N GLY A 281 -11.48 -6.18 3.14
CA GLY A 281 -11.28 -6.99 1.93
C GLY A 281 -10.03 -6.63 1.14
N GLN A 282 -9.13 -5.80 1.71
CA GLN A 282 -7.90 -5.34 1.05
C GLN A 282 -7.09 -6.50 0.50
N MET A 283 -6.80 -7.54 1.29
CA MET A 283 -5.94 -8.64 0.84
C MET A 283 -6.51 -9.39 -0.35
N THR A 284 -7.82 -9.68 -0.35
CA THR A 284 -8.48 -10.32 -1.49
C THR A 284 -8.43 -9.45 -2.73
N ASN A 285 -8.75 -8.16 -2.60
CA ASN A 285 -8.72 -7.22 -3.73
C ASN A 285 -7.29 -6.94 -4.21
N LEU A 286 -6.31 -6.92 -3.31
CA LEU A 286 -4.89 -6.76 -3.61
C LEU A 286 -4.42 -7.90 -4.50
N VAL A 287 -4.75 -9.14 -4.15
CA VAL A 287 -4.44 -10.31 -4.98
C VAL A 287 -5.18 -10.24 -6.31
N GLN A 288 -6.51 -10.15 -6.28
CA GLN A 288 -7.33 -10.29 -7.50
C GLN A 288 -7.19 -9.10 -8.47
N LEU A 289 -7.20 -7.87 -7.97
CA LEU A 289 -7.19 -6.66 -8.79
C LEU A 289 -5.78 -6.10 -8.90
N GLY A 290 -5.03 -6.09 -7.81
CA GLY A 290 -3.67 -5.55 -7.76
C GLY A 290 -2.65 -6.41 -8.49
N LEU A 291 -2.55 -7.67 -8.09
CA LEU A 291 -1.48 -8.58 -8.49
C LEU A 291 -1.86 -9.42 -9.71
N ASP A 292 -3.01 -10.08 -9.69
CA ASP A 292 -3.55 -10.85 -10.82
C ASP A 292 -4.09 -9.91 -11.91
N GLY A 293 -4.80 -8.86 -11.50
CA GLY A 293 -5.38 -7.87 -12.40
C GLY A 293 -4.42 -6.79 -12.88
N GLY A 294 -3.16 -6.80 -12.44
CA GLY A 294 -2.12 -5.89 -12.94
C GLY A 294 -2.25 -4.43 -12.52
N VAL A 295 -3.21 -4.08 -11.65
CA VAL A 295 -3.38 -2.67 -11.21
C VAL A 295 -2.13 -2.17 -10.49
N LEU A 296 -1.51 -2.98 -9.62
CA LEU A 296 -0.29 -2.54 -8.94
C LEU A 296 0.86 -2.30 -9.92
N THR A 297 1.07 -3.20 -10.89
CA THR A 297 2.06 -3.02 -11.95
C THR A 297 1.83 -1.72 -12.72
N VAL A 298 0.57 -1.38 -13.03
CA VAL A 298 0.26 -0.10 -13.69
C VAL A 298 0.48 1.10 -12.75
N LEU A 299 0.15 1.01 -11.47
CA LEU A 299 0.35 2.13 -10.55
C LEU A 299 1.84 2.38 -10.22
N THR A 300 2.62 1.32 -10.01
CA THR A 300 3.99 1.43 -9.52
C THR A 300 5.04 1.32 -10.62
N GLY A 301 4.70 0.77 -11.78
CA GLY A 301 5.67 0.39 -12.81
C GLY A 301 6.51 -0.84 -12.43
N ALA A 302 6.23 -1.49 -11.29
CA ALA A 302 6.97 -2.65 -10.82
C ALA A 302 6.73 -3.87 -11.73
N ASP A 303 7.78 -4.63 -12.00
CA ASP A 303 7.68 -5.87 -12.75
C ASP A 303 6.90 -6.94 -11.95
N PRO A 304 6.20 -7.88 -12.62
CA PRO A 304 5.41 -8.89 -11.93
C PRO A 304 6.22 -9.82 -11.02
N GLU A 305 7.51 -10.03 -11.29
CA GLU A 305 8.38 -10.92 -10.51
C GLU A 305 8.70 -10.31 -9.14
N SER A 306 8.94 -9.00 -9.08
CA SER A 306 9.13 -8.22 -7.85
C SER A 306 7.91 -8.27 -6.92
N LEU A 307 6.73 -8.55 -7.47
CA LEU A 307 5.47 -8.66 -6.74
C LEU A 307 5.14 -10.08 -6.30
N GLU A 308 5.96 -11.08 -6.64
CA GLU A 308 5.68 -12.49 -6.33
C GLU A 308 5.67 -12.75 -4.82
N ALA A 309 6.55 -12.10 -4.05
CA ALA A 309 6.53 -12.20 -2.60
C ALA A 309 5.18 -11.73 -2.02
N LEU A 310 4.61 -10.63 -2.55
CA LEU A 310 3.30 -10.14 -2.14
C LEU A 310 2.17 -11.09 -2.56
N ARG A 311 2.31 -11.76 -3.72
CA ARG A 311 1.38 -12.79 -4.18
C ARG A 311 1.38 -14.01 -3.27
N GLN A 312 2.56 -14.44 -2.83
CA GLN A 312 2.69 -15.53 -1.87
C GLN A 312 2.06 -15.16 -0.52
N LEU A 313 2.33 -13.95 0.00
CA LEU A 313 1.67 -13.45 1.20
C LEU A 313 0.14 -13.44 1.04
N GLY A 314 -0.37 -13.06 -0.13
CA GLY A 314 -1.79 -13.10 -0.46
C GLY A 314 -2.43 -14.49 -0.33
N LYS A 315 -1.70 -15.57 -0.67
CA LYS A 315 -2.19 -16.96 -0.51
C LYS A 315 -2.40 -17.33 0.95
N PHE A 316 -1.53 -16.85 1.84
CA PHE A 316 -1.58 -17.12 3.27
C PHE A 316 -2.39 -16.10 4.07
N ALA A 317 -2.84 -15.01 3.43
CA ALA A 317 -3.55 -13.92 4.08
C ALA A 317 -4.75 -14.39 4.93
N PRO A 318 -5.59 -15.36 4.51
CA PRO A 318 -6.69 -15.82 5.36
C PRO A 318 -6.23 -16.38 6.71
N ILE A 319 -5.13 -17.15 6.72
CA ILE A 319 -4.56 -17.69 7.96
C ILE A 319 -4.00 -16.56 8.83
N LEU A 320 -3.29 -15.61 8.23
CA LEU A 320 -2.70 -14.47 8.94
C LEU A 320 -3.78 -13.56 9.55
N GLN A 321 -4.93 -13.41 8.88
CA GLN A 321 -6.05 -12.60 9.33
C GLN A 321 -6.81 -13.21 10.53
N THR A 322 -6.77 -14.54 10.67
CA THR A 322 -7.48 -15.23 11.78
C THR A 322 -6.57 -15.65 12.92
N THR A 323 -5.26 -15.56 12.74
CA THR A 323 -4.28 -16.06 13.70
C THR A 323 -3.55 -14.88 14.35
N PRO A 324 -3.66 -14.66 15.67
CA PRO A 324 -2.83 -13.69 16.35
C PRO A 324 -1.39 -14.18 16.34
N LEU A 325 -0.52 -13.48 15.62
CA LEU A 325 0.90 -13.74 15.52
C LEU A 325 1.65 -12.52 16.03
N ASN A 326 2.73 -12.77 16.77
CA ASN A 326 3.67 -11.75 17.20
C ASN A 326 5.06 -12.31 16.96
N ILE A 327 5.72 -11.87 15.90
CA ILE A 327 7.01 -12.38 15.45
C ILE A 327 8.03 -11.26 15.58
N SER A 328 9.07 -11.48 16.37
CA SER A 328 10.24 -10.63 16.46
C SER A 328 11.39 -11.25 15.70
N VAL A 329 12.03 -10.48 14.84
CA VAL A 329 13.29 -10.81 14.19
C VAL A 329 14.37 -9.95 14.83
N VAL A 330 15.43 -10.56 15.31
CA VAL A 330 16.55 -9.88 15.99
C VAL A 330 17.84 -10.22 15.28
N PHE A 331 18.57 -9.17 14.92
CA PHE A 331 19.88 -9.26 14.27
C PHE A 331 21.00 -8.99 15.29
N PRO A 332 22.21 -9.53 15.06
CA PRO A 332 23.36 -9.22 15.90
C PRO A 332 23.70 -7.73 15.83
N GLU A 333 24.30 -7.20 16.91
CA GLU A 333 24.82 -5.83 16.96
C GLU A 333 26.09 -5.64 16.15
#